data_AF-A0A4Q6BHM2-F1
#
_entry.id   AF-A0A4Q6BHM2-F1
#
_cell.length_a   1.000
_cell.length_b   1.000
_cell.length_c   1.000
_cell.angle_alpha   90.00
_cell.angle_beta   90.00
_cell.angle_gamma   90.00
#
_symmetry.space_group_name_H-M   'P 1'
#
loop_
_entity.id
_entity.type
_entity.pdbx_description
1 polymer ?
#
loop_
_entity_poly.entity_id
_entity_poly.type
_entity_poly.pdbx_seq_one_letter_code
_entity_poly.pdbx_strand_id
1 'polypeptide(L)'
;MSTSRFAAFRGRSFFTLTNLVVAALTVMAVFRGLPLRHWLIDGSTILAAVGFGLGTIGLWVPKRARKLASIGLGIVSTLGLLTLVGLVTGLGALEGIHGPLAAGSRLILVLVGAMVVPYLVVLPGVELSWIRAQDDEADGSTRNAPVAKTAPAEAS
;
A
#
# COMPACT_ATOMS: atom_id res chain seq x y z
N MET A 1 20.22 4.92 -22.31
CA MET A 1 19.07 4.53 -21.48
C MET A 1 18.57 5.79 -20.78
N SER A 2 17.36 6.27 -21.08
CA SER A 2 16.84 7.53 -20.52
C SER A 2 16.75 7.45 -18.99
N THR A 3 17.20 8.49 -18.30
CA THR A 3 17.22 8.64 -16.83
C THR A 3 15.86 8.36 -16.18
N SER A 4 14.75 8.62 -16.87
CA SER A 4 13.39 8.35 -16.38
C SER A 4 13.08 6.85 -16.23
N ARG A 5 13.57 6.01 -17.15
CA ARG A 5 13.33 4.55 -17.09
C ARG A 5 14.08 3.89 -15.93
N PHE A 6 15.26 4.41 -15.60
CA PHE A 6 16.07 3.92 -14.48
C PHE A 6 15.42 4.25 -13.13
N ALA A 7 14.90 5.47 -12.97
CA ALA A 7 14.17 5.88 -11.78
C ALA A 7 12.90 5.05 -11.56
N ALA A 8 12.12 4.81 -12.62
CA ALA A 8 10.91 3.99 -12.57
C ALA A 8 11.23 2.53 -12.19
N PHE A 9 12.28 1.94 -12.76
CA PHE A 9 12.72 0.59 -12.41
C PHE A 9 13.13 0.49 -10.93
N ARG A 10 13.96 1.43 -10.46
CA ARG A 10 14.42 1.46 -9.06
C ARG A 10 13.25 1.61 -8.07
N GLY A 11 12.26 2.44 -8.41
CA GLY A 11 11.03 2.57 -7.63
C GLY A 11 10.25 1.26 -7.55
N ARG A 12 10.04 0.56 -8.67
CA ARG A 12 9.34 -0.74 -8.70
C ARG A 12 10.02 -1.77 -7.81
N SER A 13 11.35 -1.90 -7.91
CA SER A 13 12.12 -2.84 -7.10
C SER A 13 12.01 -2.54 -5.60
N PHE A 14 12.08 -1.26 -5.23
CA PHE A 14 11.95 -0.83 -3.83
C PHE A 14 10.56 -1.16 -3.25
N PHE A 15 9.48 -0.78 -3.94
CA PHE A 15 8.12 -1.09 -3.49
C PHE A 15 7.85 -2.60 -3.45
N THR A 16 8.33 -3.32 -4.47
CA THR A 16 8.21 -4.79 -4.53
C THR A 16 8.86 -5.47 -3.33
N LEU A 17 10.11 -5.10 -3.05
CA LEU A 17 10.85 -5.65 -1.92
C LEU A 17 10.16 -5.31 -0.59
N THR A 18 9.75 -4.06 -0.44
CA THR A 18 9.09 -3.59 0.80
C THR A 18 7.77 -4.31 1.03
N ASN A 19 6.92 -4.43 0.01
CA ASN A 19 5.63 -5.13 0.11
C ASN A 19 5.81 -6.61 0.45
N LEU A 20 6.79 -7.28 -0.14
CA LEU A 20 7.10 -8.68 0.18
C LEU A 20 7.59 -8.85 1.62
N VAL A 21 8.51 -7.99 2.06
CA VAL A 21 9.03 -8.04 3.44
C VAL A 21 7.92 -7.76 4.44
N VAL A 22 7.11 -6.72 4.22
CA VAL A 22 6.00 -6.38 5.11
C VAL A 22 4.98 -7.51 5.15
N ALA A 23 4.53 -8.03 4.00
CA ALA A 23 3.59 -9.15 3.96
C ALA A 23 4.11 -10.38 4.69
N ALA A 24 5.38 -10.76 4.46
CA ALA A 24 6.00 -11.90 5.12
C ALA A 24 6.08 -11.71 6.63
N LEU A 25 6.54 -10.54 7.10
CA LEU A 25 6.64 -10.22 8.52
C LEU A 25 5.27 -10.19 9.18
N THR A 26 4.25 -9.61 8.54
CA THR A 26 2.88 -9.57 9.07
C THR A 26 2.30 -10.97 9.23
N VAL A 27 2.45 -11.84 8.22
CA VAL A 27 1.98 -13.23 8.31
C VAL A 27 2.75 -14.01 9.39
N MET A 28 4.08 -13.89 9.45
CA MET A 28 4.90 -14.54 10.49
C MET A 28 4.50 -14.08 11.89
N ALA A 29 4.38 -12.76 12.10
CA ALA A 29 4.04 -12.18 13.39
C ALA A 29 2.68 -12.68 13.88
N VAL A 30 1.69 -12.79 12.99
CA VAL A 30 0.35 -13.20 13.38
C VAL A 30 0.24 -14.70 13.57
N PHE A 31 0.62 -15.51 12.57
CA PHE A 31 0.38 -16.95 12.62
C PHE A 31 1.36 -17.71 13.51
N ARG A 32 2.53 -17.13 13.82
CA ARG A 32 3.53 -17.73 14.70
C ARG A 32 3.66 -17.00 16.03
N GLY A 33 3.39 -15.69 16.07
CA GLY A 33 3.54 -14.87 17.26
C GLY A 33 2.28 -14.79 18.14
N LEU A 34 1.08 -14.97 17.59
CA LEU A 34 -0.14 -14.98 18.41
C LEU A 34 -0.50 -16.42 18.83
N PRO A 35 -0.51 -16.71 20.15
CA PRO A 35 -0.95 -18.02 20.65
C PRO A 35 -2.48 -18.20 20.53
N LEU A 36 -3.23 -17.09 20.56
CA LEU A 36 -4.69 -17.09 20.46
C LEU A 36 -5.10 -16.71 19.04
N ARG A 37 -5.60 -17.70 18.29
CA ARG A 37 -6.06 -17.50 16.90
C ARG A 37 -7.50 -17.03 16.88
N HIS A 38 -7.75 -15.90 16.22
CA HIS A 38 -9.09 -15.33 16.10
C HIS A 38 -9.36 -15.01 14.63
N TRP A 39 -10.51 -15.45 14.12
CA TRP A 39 -10.84 -15.32 12.69
C TRP A 39 -10.76 -13.87 12.16
N LEU A 40 -11.07 -12.88 13.00
CA LEU A 40 -11.01 -11.47 12.63
C LEU A 40 -9.56 -10.98 12.41
N ILE A 41 -8.63 -11.46 13.24
CA ILE A 41 -7.20 -11.14 13.15
C ILE A 41 -6.59 -11.90 11.97
N ASP A 42 -6.87 -13.20 11.88
CA ASP A 42 -6.39 -14.05 10.80
C ASP A 42 -6.89 -13.55 9.43
N GLY A 43 -8.18 -13.19 9.34
CA GLY A 43 -8.79 -12.69 8.11
C GLY A 43 -8.24 -11.34 7.66
N SER A 44 -8.09 -10.37 8.58
CA SER A 44 -7.48 -9.07 8.25
C SER A 44 -6.01 -9.20 7.86
N THR A 45 -5.28 -10.12 8.48
CA THR A 45 -3.88 -10.44 8.14
C THR A 45 -3.75 -11.04 6.76
N ILE A 46 -4.60 -12.02 6.42
CA ILE A 46 -4.63 -12.61 5.07
C ILE A 46 -4.97 -11.53 4.04
N LEU A 47 -5.98 -10.70 4.34
CA LEU A 47 -6.41 -9.65 3.43
C LEU A 47 -5.30 -8.61 3.19
N ALA A 48 -4.56 -8.24 4.24
CA ALA A 48 -3.39 -7.37 4.13
C ALA A 48 -2.28 -8.02 3.29
N ALA A 49 -1.95 -9.29 3.55
CA ALA A 49 -0.92 -10.03 2.80
C ALA A 49 -1.27 -10.16 1.31
N VAL A 50 -2.53 -10.46 0.99
CA VAL A 50 -3.04 -10.48 -0.39
C VAL A 50 -2.97 -9.09 -1.01
N GLY A 51 -3.37 -8.05 -0.27
CA GLY A 51 -3.31 -6.67 -0.75
C GLY A 51 -1.89 -6.23 -1.12
N PHE A 52 -0.90 -6.51 -0.25
CA PHE A 52 0.51 -6.28 -0.54
C PHE A 52 1.00 -7.11 -1.72
N GLY A 53 0.63 -8.39 -1.80
CA GLY A 53 0.98 -9.27 -2.93
C GLY A 53 0.45 -8.77 -4.27
N LEU A 54 -0.80 -8.29 -4.30
CA LEU A 54 -1.40 -7.66 -5.48
C LEU A 54 -0.68 -6.37 -5.87
N GLY A 55 -0.26 -5.55 -4.89
CA GLY A 55 0.60 -4.39 -5.11
C GLY A 55 1.90 -4.77 -5.82
N THR A 56 2.61 -5.77 -5.28
CA THR A 56 3.83 -6.32 -5.87
C THR A 56 3.63 -6.77 -7.31
N ILE A 57 2.59 -7.54 -7.60
CA ILE A 57 2.34 -8.08 -8.94
C ILE A 57 1.96 -6.95 -9.92
N GLY A 58 1.07 -6.03 -9.52
CA GLY A 58 0.61 -4.98 -10.42
C GLY A 58 1.66 -3.91 -10.76
N LEU A 59 2.77 -3.84 -10.01
CA LEU A 59 3.93 -3.00 -10.37
C LEU A 59 4.68 -3.50 -11.62
N TRP A 60 4.62 -4.79 -11.92
CA TRP A 60 5.36 -5.43 -13.02
C TRP A 60 4.49 -5.85 -14.20
N VAL A 61 3.16 -5.87 -14.03
CA VAL A 61 2.20 -6.37 -15.03
C VAL A 61 1.54 -5.18 -15.79
N PRO A 62 1.11 -5.37 -17.06
CA PRO A 62 0.49 -4.33 -17.90
C PRO A 62 -0.71 -3.59 -17.28
N LYS A 63 -1.05 -2.42 -17.84
CA LYS A 63 -2.06 -1.44 -17.36
C LYS A 63 -3.31 -2.02 -16.68
N ARG A 64 -3.87 -3.13 -17.17
CA ARG A 64 -5.07 -3.77 -16.58
C ARG A 64 -4.86 -4.31 -15.15
N ALA A 65 -3.64 -4.71 -14.80
CA ALA A 65 -3.30 -5.20 -13.46
C ALA A 65 -3.00 -4.08 -12.45
N ARG A 66 -2.76 -2.84 -12.92
CA ARG A 66 -2.57 -1.67 -12.03
C ARG A 66 -3.84 -1.35 -11.25
N LYS A 67 -5.02 -1.61 -11.82
CA LYS A 67 -6.30 -1.46 -11.12
C LYS A 67 -6.41 -2.43 -9.95
N LEU A 68 -5.97 -3.68 -10.13
CA LEU A 68 -5.93 -4.68 -9.06
C LEU A 68 -4.92 -4.32 -7.97
N ALA A 69 -3.72 -3.84 -8.33
CA ALA A 69 -2.77 -3.32 -7.35
C ALA A 69 -3.33 -2.13 -6.57
N SER A 70 -4.01 -1.21 -7.25
CA SER A 70 -4.62 -0.04 -6.59
C SER A 70 -5.71 -0.44 -5.60
N ILE A 71 -6.54 -1.43 -5.97
CA ILE A 71 -7.54 -2.00 -5.06
C ILE A 71 -6.87 -2.67 -3.87
N GLY A 72 -5.85 -3.51 -4.11
CA GLY A 72 -5.09 -4.19 -3.06
C GLY A 72 -4.47 -3.22 -2.05
N LEU A 73 -3.74 -2.21 -2.55
CA LEU A 73 -3.13 -1.16 -1.72
C LEU A 73 -4.19 -0.29 -1.01
N GLY A 74 -5.33 -0.04 -1.66
CA GLY A 74 -6.46 0.66 -1.06
C GLY A 74 -7.08 -0.11 0.10
N ILE A 75 -7.22 -1.43 -0.04
CA ILE A 75 -7.69 -2.31 1.05
C ILE A 75 -6.69 -2.28 2.21
N VAL A 76 -5.39 -2.43 1.95
CA VAL A 76 -4.34 -2.35 3.00
C VAL A 76 -4.39 -1.01 3.72
N SER A 77 -4.48 0.10 2.98
CA SER A 77 -4.59 1.45 3.54
C SER A 77 -5.82 1.60 4.42
N THR A 78 -6.95 1.04 3.97
CA THR A 78 -8.22 1.07 4.72
C THR A 78 -8.10 0.28 6.02
N LEU A 79 -7.51 -0.91 5.98
CA LEU A 79 -7.22 -1.69 7.19
C LEU A 79 -6.30 -0.92 8.14
N GLY A 80 -5.23 -0.31 7.62
CA GLY A 80 -4.33 0.53 8.40
C GLY A 80 -5.04 1.69 9.10
N LEU A 81 -5.95 2.38 8.39
CA LEU A 81 -6.76 3.44 8.96
C LEU A 81 -7.73 2.94 10.03
N LEU A 82 -8.39 1.80 9.81
CA LEU A 82 -9.26 1.18 10.82
C LEU A 82 -8.46 0.79 12.08
N THR A 83 -7.26 0.24 11.90
CA THR A 83 -6.33 -0.02 13.00
C THR A 83 -6.01 1.27 13.76
N LEU A 84 -5.67 2.35 13.04
CA LEU A 84 -5.38 3.65 13.66
C LEU A 84 -6.58 4.20 14.44
N VAL A 85 -7.79 4.12 13.89
CA VAL A 85 -9.02 4.51 14.59
C VAL A 85 -9.17 3.68 15.88
N GLY A 86 -8.97 2.37 15.81
CA GLY A 86 -9.00 1.49 16.99
C GLY A 86 -7.95 1.84 18.04
N LEU A 87 -6.74 2.24 17.62
CA LEU A 87 -5.69 2.70 18.53
C LEU A 87 -6.08 4.01 19.24
N VAL A 88 -6.62 4.97 18.50
CA VAL A 88 -7.02 6.28 19.05
C VAL A 88 -8.22 6.13 19.99
N THR A 89 -9.22 5.33 19.63
CA THR A 89 -10.36 5.05 20.51
C THR A 89 -9.94 4.26 21.75
N GLY A 90 -9.02 3.31 21.59
CA GLY A 90 -8.40 2.59 22.71
C GLY A 90 -7.69 3.53 23.68
N LEU A 91 -6.84 4.43 23.16
CA LEU A 91 -6.16 5.44 23.97
C LEU A 91 -7.15 6.29 24.80
N GLY A 92 -8.22 6.79 24.17
CA GLY A 92 -9.25 7.57 24.86
C GLY A 92 -10.05 6.76 25.89
N ALA A 93 -10.36 5.50 25.59
CA ALA A 93 -11.08 4.62 26.53
C ALA A 93 -10.23 4.28 27.77
N LEU A 94 -8.93 4.00 27.58
CA LEU A 94 -8.02 3.74 28.69
C LEU A 94 -7.86 4.98 29.58
N GLU A 95 -7.88 6.17 29.00
CA GLU A 95 -7.86 7.42 29.75
C GLU A 95 -9.12 7.61 30.61
N GLY A 96 -10.30 7.33 30.04
CA GLY A 96 -11.56 7.44 30.76
C GLY A 96 -11.74 6.42 31.90
N ILE A 97 -11.28 5.17 31.72
CA ILE A 97 -11.55 4.10 32.69
C ILE A 97 -10.44 3.97 33.74
N HIS A 98 -9.17 4.14 33.36
CA HIS A 98 -8.02 3.84 34.23
C HIS A 98 -7.30 5.09 34.73
N GLY A 99 -7.70 6.29 34.29
CA GLY A 99 -7.16 7.56 34.78
C GLY A 99 -5.62 7.62 34.64
N PRO A 100 -4.89 8.10 35.67
CA PRO A 100 -3.43 8.23 35.63
C PRO A 100 -2.67 6.89 35.48
N LEU A 101 -3.27 5.77 35.90
CA LEU A 101 -2.65 4.44 35.84
C LEU A 101 -2.52 3.91 34.39
N ALA A 102 -3.22 4.52 33.42
CA ALA A 102 -3.10 4.19 32.00
C ALA A 102 -1.81 4.69 31.32
N ALA A 103 -0.93 5.43 32.01
CA ALA A 103 0.24 6.02 31.37
C ALA A 103 1.13 5.00 30.63
N GLY A 104 1.35 3.82 31.23
CA GLY A 104 2.17 2.76 30.63
C GLY A 104 1.56 2.13 29.38
N SER A 105 0.26 1.80 29.43
CA SER A 105 -0.44 1.20 28.29
C SER A 105 -0.67 2.19 27.15
N ARG A 106 -0.84 3.48 27.44
CA ARG A 106 -0.88 4.53 26.42
C ARG A 106 0.43 4.63 25.65
N LEU A 107 1.57 4.58 26.35
CA LEU A 107 2.88 4.64 25.71
C LEU A 107 3.09 3.45 24.76
N ILE A 108 2.64 2.26 25.16
CA ILE A 108 2.66 1.07 24.29
C ILE A 108 1.77 1.28 23.06
N LEU A 109 0.54 1.76 23.22
CA LEU A 109 -0.36 2.02 22.08
C LEU A 109 0.21 3.08 21.13
N VAL A 110 0.78 4.17 21.64
CA VAL A 110 1.44 5.18 20.81
C VAL A 110 2.62 4.56 20.04
N LEU A 111 3.43 3.74 20.70
CA LEU A 111 4.56 3.07 20.05
C LEU A 111 4.11 2.09 18.96
N VAL A 112 3.05 1.32 19.22
CA VAL A 112 2.42 0.45 18.22
C VAL A 112 1.91 1.28 17.04
N GLY A 113 1.23 2.41 17.29
CA GLY A 113 0.79 3.31 16.24
C GLY A 113 1.96 3.85 15.40
N ALA A 114 3.03 4.29 16.06
CA ALA A 114 4.24 4.78 15.40
C ALA A 114 4.93 3.69 14.55
N MET A 115 4.84 2.43 14.96
CA MET A 115 5.35 1.29 14.18
C MET A 115 4.42 0.93 13.02
N VAL A 116 3.09 0.95 13.20
CA VAL A 116 2.13 0.43 12.22
C VAL A 116 1.83 1.44 11.11
N VAL A 117 1.66 2.72 11.45
CA VAL A 117 1.24 3.78 10.52
C VAL A 117 2.16 3.91 9.29
N PRO A 118 3.50 3.89 9.42
CA PRO A 118 4.39 4.00 8.27
C PRO A 118 4.17 2.91 7.22
N TYR A 119 3.85 1.69 7.65
CA TYR A 119 3.76 0.53 6.74
C TYR A 119 2.34 0.28 6.23
N LEU A 120 1.31 0.49 7.06
CA LEU A 120 -0.07 0.21 6.65
C LEU A 120 -0.79 1.41 6.03
N VAL A 121 -0.28 2.64 6.22
CA VAL A 121 -0.94 3.85 5.71
C VAL A 121 -0.02 4.62 4.79
N VAL A 122 1.18 4.98 5.26
CA VAL A 122 2.08 5.87 4.50
C VAL A 122 2.62 5.15 3.27
N LEU A 123 3.20 3.97 3.42
CA LEU A 123 3.75 3.20 2.30
C LEU A 123 2.72 2.94 1.18
N PRO A 124 1.54 2.33 1.44
CA PRO A 124 0.58 2.07 0.39
C PRO A 124 -0.03 3.36 -0.18
N GLY A 125 -0.17 4.42 0.62
CA GLY A 125 -0.59 5.73 0.13
C GLY A 125 0.43 6.36 -0.84
N VAL A 126 1.72 6.28 -0.53
CA VAL A 126 2.79 6.73 -1.41
C VAL A 126 2.83 5.91 -2.69
N GLU A 127 2.73 4.58 -2.59
CA GLU A 127 2.71 3.69 -3.76
C GLU A 127 1.52 3.96 -4.68
N LEU A 128 0.32 4.16 -4.12
CA LEU A 128 -0.88 4.56 -4.85
C LEU A 128 -0.69 5.89 -5.59
N SER A 129 -0.11 6.89 -4.92
CA SER A 129 0.16 8.20 -5.53
C SER A 129 1.16 8.08 -6.70
N TRP A 130 2.15 7.21 -6.55
CA TRP A 130 3.17 6.96 -7.56
C TRP A 130 2.62 6.19 -8.77
N ILE A 131 1.74 5.20 -8.54
CA ILE A 131 1.03 4.50 -9.62
C ILE A 131 0.19 5.48 -10.42
N ARG A 132 -0.57 6.35 -9.74
CA ARG A 132 -1.41 7.37 -10.37
C ARG A 132 -0.60 8.35 -11.22
N ALA A 133 0.51 8.84 -10.70
CA ALA A 133 1.40 9.75 -11.43
C ALA A 133 1.92 9.12 -12.75
N GLN A 134 2.20 7.81 -12.75
CA GLN A 134 2.63 7.11 -13.97
C GLN A 134 1.50 6.92 -14.99
N ASP A 135 0.27 6.73 -14.53
CA ASP A 135 -0.88 6.61 -15.41
C ASP A 135 -1.18 7.95 -16.10
N ASP A 136 -1.11 9.06 -15.36
CA ASP A 136 -1.30 10.41 -15.89
C ASP A 136 -0.25 10.78 -16.96
N GLU A 137 1.02 10.43 -16.73
CA GLU A 137 2.12 10.66 -17.69
C GLU A 137 1.95 9.81 -18.97
N ALA A 138 1.52 8.55 -18.82
CA ALA A 138 1.27 7.67 -19.96
C ALA A 138 0.11 8.16 -20.83
N ASP A 139 -0.97 8.64 -20.22
CA ASP A 139 -2.14 9.14 -20.95
C ASP A 139 -1.85 10.50 -21.61
N GLY A 140 -1.08 11.37 -20.95
CA GLY A 140 -0.61 12.64 -21.53
C GLY A 140 0.30 12.47 -22.75
N SER A 141 1.21 11.49 -22.72
CA SER A 141 2.04 11.13 -23.89
C SER A 141 1.22 10.63 -25.07
N THR A 142 0.08 9.97 -24.81
CA THR A 142 -0.79 9.43 -25.87
C THR A 142 -1.61 10.54 -26.52
N ARG A 143 -2.03 11.56 -25.76
CA ARG A 143 -2.76 12.73 -26.29
C ARG A 143 -1.91 13.66 -27.15
N ASN A 144 -0.62 13.78 -26.84
CA ASN A 144 0.30 14.67 -27.55
C ASN A 144 1.09 13.97 -28.67
N ALA A 145 0.80 12.70 -28.97
CA ALA A 145 1.43 12.01 -30.08
C ALA A 145 1.04 12.74 -31.38
N PRO A 146 2.02 13.16 -32.21
CA PRO A 146 1.71 13.81 -33.48
C PRO A 146 0.84 12.83 -34.28
N VAL A 147 -0.38 13.25 -34.59
CA VAL A 147 -1.25 12.53 -35.53
C VAL A 147 -0.40 12.36 -36.78
N ALA A 148 0.07 11.13 -37.02
CA ALA A 148 0.85 10.84 -38.21
C ALA A 148 -0.01 11.29 -39.38
N LYS A 149 0.38 12.41 -39.99
CA LYS A 149 -0.28 12.99 -41.14
C LYS A 149 -0.30 11.89 -42.18
N THR A 150 -1.44 11.22 -42.34
CA THR A 150 -1.68 10.29 -43.42
C THR A 150 -1.53 11.11 -44.69
N ALA A 151 -0.33 11.06 -45.30
CA ALA A 151 -0.14 11.58 -46.63
C ALA A 151 -1.12 10.77 -47.52
N PRO A 152 -2.02 11.42 -48.26
CA PRO A 152 -2.83 10.72 -49.22
C PRO A 152 -1.85 10.05 -50.19
N ALA A 153 -2.00 8.73 -50.35
CA ALA A 153 -1.34 8.00 -51.41
C ALA A 153 -1.75 8.68 -52.72
N GLU A 154 -0.83 9.46 -53.29
CA GLU A 154 -1.01 10.02 -54.61
C GLU A 154 -1.21 8.84 -55.56
N ALA A 155 -2.32 8.92 -56.27
CA ALA A 155 -2.68 8.04 -57.36
C ALA A 155 -1.58 8.08 -58.43
N SER A 156 -1.11 6.91 -58.85
CA SER A 156 -0.41 6.68 -60.12
C SER A 156 -0.60 5.23 -60.52
#